data_AF-A0A371J585-F1
#
_entry.id   AF-A0A371J585-F1
#
_cell.length_a   1.000
_cell.length_b   1.000
_cell.length_c   1.000
_cell.angle_alpha   90.00
_cell.angle_beta   90.00
_cell.angle_gamma   90.00
#
_symmetry.space_group_name_H-M   'P 1'
#
loop_
_entity.id
_entity.type
_entity.pdbx_description
1 polymer ?
#
loop_
_entity_poly.entity_id
_entity_poly.type
_entity_poly.pdbx_seq_one_letter_code
_entity_poly.pdbx_strand_id
1 'polypeptide(L)'
;MIYIIIAVLSGFTIVTSRSVNSILAEKIGMYQSTFFNYVLGLTGSLILLFISGETLRLFSFESYDATWFYYTGGLVGVVSVTLSSYLALRVSSFYLTLLIFIGQLFTGIVLDYIAIGSISIYQVIGGVLVVIGLAYNLFIDNSR
;
A
#
# COMPACT_ATOMS: atom_id res chain seq x y z
N MET A 1 -20.92 -8.64 2.52
CA MET A 1 -20.47 -9.27 1.26
C MET A 1 -19.74 -8.28 0.35
N ILE A 2 -20.26 -7.07 0.11
CA ILE A 2 -19.59 -6.06 -0.75
C ILE A 2 -18.15 -5.71 -0.30
N TYR A 3 -17.90 -5.53 0.99
CA TYR A 3 -16.56 -5.23 1.52
C TYR A 3 -15.55 -6.36 1.28
N ILE A 4 -16.00 -7.62 1.28
CA ILE A 4 -15.14 -8.77 1.00
C ILE A 4 -14.72 -8.75 -0.47
N ILE A 5 -15.67 -8.46 -1.37
CA ILE A 5 -15.38 -8.33 -2.80
C ILE A 5 -14.38 -7.19 -3.05
N ILE A 6 -14.58 -6.04 -2.41
CA ILE A 6 -13.66 -4.90 -2.52
C ILE A 6 -12.27 -5.27 -1.99
N ALA A 7 -12.17 -6.00 -0.88
CA ALA A 7 -10.89 -6.43 -0.33
C ALA A 7 -10.15 -7.39 -1.28
N VAL A 8 -10.86 -8.34 -1.89
CA VAL A 8 -10.29 -9.27 -2.89
C VAL A 8 -9.81 -8.51 -4.13
N LEU A 9 -10.63 -7.61 -4.66
CA LEU A 9 -10.27 -6.77 -5.81
C LEU A 9 -9.07 -5.87 -5.50
N SER A 10 -9.03 -5.28 -4.30
CA SER A 10 -7.90 -4.46 -3.85
C SER A 10 -6.60 -5.28 -3.82
N GLY A 11 -6.63 -6.49 -3.26
CA GLY A 11 -5.48 -7.39 -3.26
C GLY A 11 -4.99 -7.71 -4.67
N PHE A 12 -5.91 -8.04 -5.59
CA PHE A 12 -5.58 -8.28 -7.00
C PHE A 12 -4.94 -7.06 -7.67
N THR A 13 -5.51 -5.87 -7.48
CA THR A 13 -4.98 -4.63 -8.04
C THR A 13 -3.60 -4.29 -7.49
N ILE A 14 -3.37 -4.45 -6.19
CA ILE A 14 -2.07 -4.16 -5.56
C ILE A 14 -0.97 -5.07 -6.12
N VAL A 15 -1.22 -6.38 -6.22
CA VAL A 15 -0.25 -7.35 -6.74
C VAL A 15 0.01 -7.12 -8.23
N THR A 16 -1.02 -6.81 -9.01
CA THR A 16 -0.87 -6.52 -10.44
C THR A 16 -0.10 -5.22 -10.64
N SER A 17 -0.45 -4.16 -9.91
CA SER A 17 0.18 -2.84 -10.03
C SER A 17 1.68 -2.90 -9.78
N ARG A 18 2.12 -3.53 -8.67
CA ARG A 18 3.56 -3.65 -8.38
C ARG A 18 4.30 -4.51 -9.40
N SER A 19 3.68 -5.57 -9.94
CA SER A 19 4.26 -6.42 -10.98
C SER A 19 4.43 -5.67 -12.30
N VAL A 20 3.45 -4.85 -12.68
CA VAL A 20 3.55 -3.98 -13.87
C VAL A 20 4.63 -2.92 -13.67
N ASN A 21 4.67 -2.28 -12.50
CA ASN A 21 5.70 -1.28 -12.16
C ASN A 21 7.11 -1.89 -12.16
N SER A 22 7.27 -3.13 -11.70
CA SER A 22 8.57 -3.80 -11.65
C SER A 22 9.07 -4.13 -13.06
N ILE A 23 8.19 -4.65 -13.94
CA ILE A 23 8.52 -4.89 -15.36
C ILE A 23 8.84 -3.57 -16.07
N LEU A 24 8.10 -2.50 -15.79
CA LEU A 24 8.38 -1.18 -16.34
C LEU A 24 9.73 -0.65 -15.84
N ALA A 25 10.05 -0.87 -14.56
CA ALA A 25 11.33 -0.45 -13.97
C ALA A 25 12.53 -1.15 -14.62
N GLU A 26 12.41 -2.43 -15.02
CA GLU A 26 13.47 -3.11 -15.78
C GLU A 26 13.70 -2.48 -17.16
N LYS A 27 12.65 -1.95 -17.80
CA LYS A 27 12.74 -1.39 -19.16
C LYS A 27 13.24 0.04 -19.21
N ILE A 28 12.76 0.90 -18.30
CA ILE A 28 13.00 2.36 -18.38
C ILE A 28 13.69 2.93 -17.14
N GLY A 29 14.00 2.10 -16.15
CA GLY A 29 14.60 2.52 -14.89
C GLY A 29 13.57 2.73 -13.77
N MET A 30 14.07 2.61 -12.54
CA MET A 30 13.25 2.60 -11.33
C MET A 30 12.55 3.94 -11.05
N TYR A 31 13.28 5.04 -11.23
CA TYR A 31 12.76 6.39 -11.00
C TYR A 31 11.71 6.76 -12.05
N GLN A 32 11.95 6.42 -13.31
CA GLN A 32 11.04 6.65 -14.41
C GLN A 32 9.75 5.83 -14.26
N SER A 33 9.87 4.55 -13.87
CA SER A 33 8.70 3.72 -13.56
C SER A 33 7.86 4.30 -12.43
N THR A 34 8.50 4.72 -11.33
CA THR A 34 7.81 5.36 -10.20
C THR A 34 7.14 6.67 -10.62
N PHE A 35 7.81 7.48 -11.45
CA PHE A 35 7.24 8.71 -11.99
C PHE A 35 5.96 8.44 -12.81
N PHE A 36 5.99 7.48 -13.74
CA PHE A 36 4.81 7.10 -14.51
C PHE A 36 3.69 6.54 -13.63
N ASN A 37 4.02 5.77 -12.58
CA ASN A 37 3.03 5.31 -11.62
C ASN A 37 2.27 6.49 -10.98
N TYR A 38 2.98 7.53 -10.56
CA TYR A 38 2.37 8.73 -9.98
C TYR A 38 1.60 9.58 -10.99
N VAL A 39 2.09 9.72 -12.22
CA VAL A 39 1.38 10.44 -13.29
C VAL A 39 0.05 9.76 -13.61
N LEU A 40 0.04 8.44 -13.73
CA LEU A 40 -1.19 7.68 -13.97
C LEU A 40 -2.12 7.71 -12.77
N GLY A 41 -1.59 7.61 -11.54
CA GLY A 41 -2.37 7.74 -10.31
C GLY A 41 -3.03 9.12 -10.18
N LEU A 42 -2.29 10.18 -10.48
CA LEU A 42 -2.81 11.55 -10.51
C LEU A 42 -3.89 11.72 -11.57
N THR A 43 -3.64 11.22 -12.78
CA THR A 43 -4.62 11.27 -13.88
C THR A 43 -5.91 10.54 -13.52
N GLY A 44 -5.80 9.33 -12.95
CA GLY A 44 -6.95 8.57 -12.46
C GLY A 44 -7.70 9.30 -11.34
N SER A 45 -6.98 9.90 -10.40
CA SER A 45 -7.58 10.68 -9.31
C SER A 45 -8.33 11.91 -9.83
N LEU A 46 -7.80 12.60 -10.84
CA LEU A 46 -8.47 13.72 -11.50
C LEU A 46 -9.74 13.25 -12.22
N ILE A 47 -9.69 12.14 -12.95
CA ILE A 47 -10.87 11.56 -13.62
C ILE A 47 -11.95 11.21 -12.58
N LEU A 48 -11.57 10.59 -11.46
CA LEU A 48 -12.51 10.29 -10.38
C LEU A 48 -13.11 11.57 -9.78
N LEU A 49 -12.31 12.62 -9.60
CA LEU A 49 -12.81 13.91 -9.13
C LEU A 49 -13.83 14.52 -10.11
N PHE A 50 -13.56 14.46 -11.41
CA PHE A 50 -14.48 14.91 -12.45
C PHE A 50 -15.80 14.13 -12.42
N ILE A 51 -15.74 12.80 -12.33
CA ILE A 51 -16.94 11.95 -12.27
C ILE A 51 -17.74 12.18 -10.97
N SER A 52 -17.05 12.48 -9.86
CA SER A 52 -17.69 12.72 -8.57
C SER A 52 -18.48 14.04 -8.52
N GLY A 53 -18.27 14.95 -9.48
CA GLY A 53 -18.95 16.26 -9.53
C GLY A 53 -18.45 17.28 -8.50
N GLU A 54 -17.42 16.93 -7.72
CA GLU A 54 -16.86 17.73 -6.63
C GLU A 54 -15.77 18.72 -7.12
N THR A 55 -15.71 18.99 -8.42
CA THR A 55 -14.69 19.85 -9.03
C THR A 55 -14.73 21.29 -8.51
N LEU A 56 -15.92 21.77 -8.13
CA LEU A 56 -16.11 23.11 -7.57
C LEU A 56 -15.42 23.30 -6.21
N ARG A 57 -15.24 22.22 -5.44
CA ARG A 57 -14.52 22.26 -4.15
C ARG A 57 -13.02 22.52 -4.27
N LEU A 58 -12.44 22.42 -5.47
CA LEU A 58 -11.03 22.82 -5.67
C LEU A 58 -10.83 24.33 -5.53
N PHE A 59 -11.88 25.13 -5.79
CA PHE A 59 -11.81 26.59 -5.80
C PHE A 59 -12.22 27.22 -4.47
N SER A 60 -12.70 26.43 -3.50
CA SER A 60 -12.98 26.92 -2.15
C SER A 60 -11.71 26.92 -1.29
N PHE A 61 -11.39 28.07 -0.69
CA PHE A 61 -10.24 28.21 0.21
C PHE A 61 -10.34 27.32 1.46
N GLU A 62 -11.55 27.01 1.92
CA GLU A 62 -11.80 26.09 3.04
C GLU A 62 -11.29 24.66 2.79
N SER A 63 -11.06 24.28 1.51
CA SER A 63 -10.56 22.95 1.15
C SER A 63 -9.09 22.73 1.47
N TYR A 64 -8.35 23.78 1.86
CA TYR A 64 -6.90 23.74 2.09
C TYR A 64 -6.49 23.95 3.56
N ASP A 65 -7.41 23.79 4.51
CA ASP A 65 -7.16 23.97 5.95
C ASP A 65 -6.51 22.76 6.63
N ALA A 66 -6.03 21.78 5.85
CA ALA A 66 -5.40 20.59 6.39
C ALA A 66 -4.00 20.90 6.94
N THR A 67 -3.65 20.31 8.09
CA THR A 67 -2.31 20.39 8.67
C THR A 67 -1.23 19.99 7.64
N TRP A 68 -0.14 20.76 7.58
CA TRP A 68 0.93 20.60 6.58
C TRP A 68 1.45 19.15 6.46
N PHE A 69 1.48 18.40 7.57
CA PHE A 69 1.99 17.03 7.59
C PHE A 69 1.13 16.05 6.75
N TYR A 70 -0.18 16.30 6.58
CA TYR A 70 -1.03 15.44 5.75
C TYR A 70 -0.58 15.41 4.28
N TYR A 71 0.01 16.49 3.79
CA TYR A 71 0.55 16.55 2.43
C TYR A 71 1.82 15.71 2.24
N THR A 72 2.48 15.28 3.32
CA THR A 72 3.70 14.45 3.25
C THR A 72 3.42 12.97 2.96
N GLY A 73 2.15 12.54 3.02
CA GLY A 73 1.76 11.16 2.72
C GLY A 73 2.18 10.70 1.32
N GLY A 74 2.26 11.64 0.36
CA GLY A 74 2.77 11.36 -0.98
C GLY A 74 4.22 10.86 -0.98
N LEU A 75 5.09 11.41 -0.12
CA LEU A 75 6.49 11.00 0.01
C LEU A 75 6.62 9.56 0.53
N VAL A 76 5.82 9.21 1.54
CA VAL A 76 5.75 7.84 2.07
C VAL A 76 5.29 6.87 0.98
N GLY A 77 4.32 7.29 0.17
CA GLY A 77 3.87 6.52 -0.99
C GLY A 77 5.00 6.28 -2.01
N VAL A 78 5.82 7.30 -2.32
CA VAL A 78 6.91 7.18 -3.29
C VAL A 78 7.89 6.12 -2.81
N VAL A 79 8.33 6.22 -1.55
CA VAL A 79 9.22 5.24 -0.93
C VAL A 79 8.61 3.84 -0.98
N SER A 80 7.33 3.70 -0.63
CA SER A 80 6.64 2.41 -0.63
C SER A 80 6.52 1.79 -2.03
N VAL A 81 6.13 2.56 -3.05
CA VAL A 81 6.00 2.09 -4.44
C VAL A 81 7.36 1.71 -5.01
N THR A 82 8.38 2.53 -4.76
CA THR A 82 9.75 2.23 -5.19
C THR A 82 10.25 0.95 -4.51
N LEU A 83 10.17 0.85 -3.18
CA LEU A 83 10.68 -0.33 -2.48
C LEU A 83 9.95 -1.61 -2.89
N SER A 84 8.62 -1.56 -3.01
CA SER A 84 7.81 -2.71 -3.42
C SER A 84 8.08 -3.15 -4.86
N SER A 85 8.24 -2.22 -5.80
CA SER A 85 8.51 -2.56 -7.21
C SER A 85 9.94 -3.08 -7.39
N TYR A 86 10.90 -2.62 -6.57
CA TYR A 86 12.28 -3.13 -6.58
C TYR A 86 12.36 -4.54 -6.00
N LEU A 87 11.71 -4.78 -4.87
CA LEU A 87 11.69 -6.11 -4.22
C LEU A 87 10.90 -7.13 -5.04
N ALA A 88 9.90 -6.69 -5.82
CA ALA A 88 9.12 -7.57 -6.69
C ALA A 88 9.96 -8.28 -7.77
N LEU A 89 11.13 -7.75 -8.13
CA LEU A 89 12.06 -8.40 -9.07
C LEU A 89 12.99 -9.42 -8.39
N ARG A 90 13.11 -9.38 -7.06
CA ARG A 90 14.14 -10.13 -6.30
C ARG A 90 13.56 -11.21 -5.40
N VAL A 91 12.28 -11.10 -5.07
CA VAL A 91 11.59 -11.93 -4.08
C VAL A 91 10.31 -12.45 -4.71
N SER A 92 9.91 -13.68 -4.36
CA SER A 92 8.64 -14.22 -4.85
C SER A 92 7.47 -13.30 -4.46
N SER A 93 6.48 -13.20 -5.33
CA SER A 93 5.29 -12.35 -5.09
C SER A 93 4.57 -12.75 -3.80
N PHE A 94 4.61 -14.04 -3.43
CA PHE A 94 4.06 -14.56 -2.19
C PHE A 94 4.78 -13.94 -0.98
N TYR A 95 6.11 -14.10 -0.89
CA TYR A 95 6.90 -13.56 0.22
C TYR A 95 6.81 -12.04 0.35
N LEU A 96 6.79 -11.33 -0.77
CA LEU A 96 6.66 -9.88 -0.75
C LEU A 96 5.30 -9.42 -0.20
N THR A 97 4.18 -10.01 -0.64
CA THR A 97 2.85 -9.69 -0.10
C THR A 97 2.81 -9.93 1.41
N LEU A 98 3.41 -11.03 1.82
CA LEU A 98 3.37 -11.52 3.18
C LEU A 98 4.18 -10.63 4.12
N LEU A 99 5.37 -10.19 3.70
CA LEU A 99 6.18 -9.20 4.42
C LEU A 99 5.46 -7.85 4.54
N ILE A 100 4.86 -7.37 3.43
CA ILE A 100 4.09 -6.12 3.42
C ILE A 100 2.91 -6.22 4.39
N PHE A 101 2.18 -7.33 4.39
CA PHE A 101 1.03 -7.56 5.25
C PHE A 101 1.43 -7.50 6.74
N ILE A 102 2.52 -8.17 7.12
CA ILE A 102 3.05 -8.11 8.49
C ILE A 102 3.38 -6.66 8.89
N GLY A 103 4.13 -5.97 8.03
CA GLY A 103 4.52 -4.58 8.29
C GLY A 103 3.31 -3.67 8.47
N GLN A 104 2.31 -3.80 7.60
CA GLN A 104 1.06 -3.05 7.68
C GLN A 104 0.25 -3.38 8.94
N LEU A 105 0.18 -4.66 9.33
CA LEU A 105 -0.55 -5.09 10.52
C LEU A 105 0.04 -4.47 11.79
N PHE A 106 1.34 -4.61 12.01
CA PHE A 106 1.98 -4.06 13.21
C PHE A 106 2.03 -2.54 13.21
N THR A 107 2.32 -1.93 12.07
CA THR A 107 2.27 -0.46 11.93
C THR A 107 0.86 0.04 12.23
N GLY A 108 -0.18 -0.65 11.76
CA GLY A 108 -1.58 -0.35 12.06
C GLY A 108 -1.87 -0.38 13.55
N ILE A 109 -1.45 -1.43 14.27
CA ILE A 109 -1.63 -1.52 15.73
C ILE A 109 -0.93 -0.37 16.46
N VAL A 110 0.28 -0.01 16.04
CA VAL A 110 1.02 1.11 16.62
C VAL A 110 0.31 2.44 16.36
N LEU A 111 -0.18 2.66 15.14
CA LEU A 111 -0.94 3.87 14.78
C LEU A 111 -2.27 3.95 15.54
N ASP A 112 -2.99 2.83 15.70
CA ASP A 112 -4.23 2.74 16.47
C ASP A 112 -3.98 3.12 17.95
N TYR A 113 -2.86 2.65 18.53
CA TYR A 113 -2.47 3.05 19.88
C TYR A 113 -2.15 4.55 19.99
N ILE A 114 -1.42 5.11 19.03
CA ILE A 114 -1.10 6.54 19.03
C ILE A 114 -2.36 7.40 18.86
N ALA A 115 -3.30 6.97 18.02
CA ALA A 115 -4.49 7.75 17.67
C ALA A 115 -5.60 7.65 18.73
N ILE A 116 -5.86 6.46 19.26
CA ILE A 116 -7.02 6.16 20.12
C ILE A 116 -6.58 5.87 21.56
N GLY A 117 -5.31 5.54 21.80
CA GLY A 117 -4.78 5.17 23.11
C GLY A 117 -5.08 3.73 23.53
N SER A 118 -5.74 2.94 22.68
CA SER A 118 -6.16 1.57 22.99
C SER A 118 -5.58 0.57 21.99
N ILE A 119 -5.07 -0.56 22.49
CA ILE A 119 -4.63 -1.70 21.68
C ILE A 119 -5.68 -2.79 21.76
N SER A 120 -6.16 -3.27 20.61
CA SER A 120 -7.01 -4.46 20.57
C SER A 120 -6.15 -5.70 20.74
N ILE A 121 -6.33 -6.42 21.85
CA ILE A 121 -5.65 -7.68 22.10
C ILE A 121 -5.89 -8.70 20.99
N TYR A 122 -7.07 -8.66 20.35
CA TYR A 122 -7.44 -9.54 19.25
C TYR A 122 -6.62 -9.28 17.98
N GLN A 123 -6.32 -8.00 17.66
CA GLN A 123 -5.45 -7.65 16.54
C GLN A 123 -4.02 -8.14 16.79
N VAL A 124 -3.53 -8.02 18.03
CA VAL A 124 -2.19 -8.50 18.41
C VAL A 124 -2.10 -10.02 18.29
N ILE A 125 -3.07 -10.76 18.86
CA ILE A 125 -3.10 -12.22 18.79
C ILE A 125 -3.20 -12.68 17.33
N GLY A 126 -4.10 -12.07 16.54
CA GLY A 126 -4.22 -12.36 15.11
C GLY A 126 -2.93 -12.10 14.34
N GLY A 127 -2.27 -10.96 14.62
CA GLY A 127 -0.98 -10.62 14.03
C GLY A 127 0.13 -11.63 14.36
N VAL A 128 0.23 -12.02 15.63
CA VAL A 128 1.21 -13.02 16.08
C VAL A 128 0.94 -14.38 15.41
N LEU A 129 -0.32 -14.81 15.32
CA LEU A 129 -0.68 -16.05 14.62
C LEU A 129 -0.27 -16.02 13.14
N VAL A 130 -0.52 -14.90 12.45
CA VAL A 130 -0.09 -14.73 11.06
C VAL A 130 1.43 -14.84 10.95
N VAL A 131 2.19 -14.15 11.82
CA VAL A 131 3.67 -14.21 11.83
C VAL A 131 4.18 -15.62 12.10
N ILE A 132 3.57 -16.37 13.01
CA ILE A 132 3.96 -17.75 13.30
C ILE A 132 3.72 -18.64 12.08
N GLY A 133 2.55 -18.57 11.45
CA GLY A 133 2.25 -19.34 10.23
C GLY A 133 3.21 -19.01 9.08
N LEU A 134 3.62 -17.76 9.02
CA LEU A 134 4.63 -17.23 8.11
C LEU A 134 6.02 -17.81 8.34
N ALA A 135 6.51 -17.72 9.57
CA ALA A 135 7.83 -18.22 9.96
C ALA A 135 7.92 -19.72 9.71
N TYR A 136 6.82 -20.45 9.97
CA TYR A 136 6.70 -21.86 9.65
C TYR A 136 6.77 -22.13 8.13
N ASN A 137 6.06 -21.36 7.31
CA ASN A 137 6.11 -21.50 5.86
C ASN A 137 7.52 -21.24 5.29
N LEU A 138 8.17 -20.17 5.74
CA LEU A 138 9.56 -19.83 5.37
C LEU A 138 10.55 -20.93 5.77
N PHE A 139 10.37 -21.51 6.97
CA PHE A 139 11.23 -22.59 7.44
C PHE A 139 11.12 -23.84 6.57
N ILE A 140 9.90 -24.18 6.12
CA ILE A 140 9.66 -25.31 5.22
C ILE A 140 10.30 -25.06 3.85
N ASP A 141 10.10 -23.87 3.28
CA ASP A 141 10.59 -23.57 1.93
C ASP A 141 12.12 -23.50 1.87
N ASN A 142 12.77 -23.00 2.94
CA ASN A 142 14.22 -22.98 3.05
C ASN A 142 14.83 -24.37 3.38
N SER A 143 14.00 -25.35 3.73
CA SER A 143 14.42 -26.74 3.98
C SER A 143 14.28 -27.65 2.75
N ARG A 144 13.94 -27.09 1.58
CA ARG A 144 13.93 -27.75 0.28
C ARG A 144 15.03 -27.20 -0.62
#